data_AF-A0AAU5TKT8-F1
#
_entry.id   AF-A0AAU5TKT8-F1
#
_cell.length_a   1.000
_cell.length_b   1.000
_cell.length_c   1.000
_cell.angle_alpha   90.00
_cell.angle_beta   90.00
_cell.angle_gamma   90.00
#
_symmetry.space_group_name_H-M   'P 1'
#
loop_
_entity.id
_entity.type
_entity.pdbx_description
1 polymer ?
#
loop_
_entity_poly.entity_id
_entity_poly.type
_entity_poly.pdbx_seq_one_letter_code
_entity_poly.pdbx_strand_id
1 'polypeptide(L)' 'MSTPELGAVAQALGGGGATVRTAQELRDALARFVREPRPTVIDVRITREVLSTPYRRIQYGEDV' A
#
# COMPACT_ATOMS: atom_id res chain seq x y z
N MET A 1 -16.24 10.72 -8.51
CA MET A 1 -15.56 9.50 -9.00
C MET A 1 -14.93 8.80 -7.81
N SER A 2 -15.14 7.49 -7.65
CA SER A 2 -14.35 6.69 -6.71
C SER A 2 -12.97 6.44 -7.32
N THR A 3 -11.92 6.55 -6.50
CA THR A 3 -10.59 6.09 -6.89
C THR A 3 -10.66 4.57 -7.15
N PRO A 4 -10.11 4.06 -8.26
CA PRO A 4 -10.14 2.64 -8.54
C PRO A 4 -9.33 1.84 -7.50
N GLU A 5 -9.69 0.56 -7.36
CA GLU A 5 -8.96 -0.42 -6.56
C GLU A 5 -7.84 -1.03 -7.40
N LEU A 6 -6.61 -0.53 -7.26
CA LEU A 6 -5.50 -0.90 -8.14
C LEU A 6 -5.06 -2.35 -7.96
N GLY A 7 -5.27 -2.92 -6.77
CA GLY A 7 -5.04 -4.34 -6.51
C GLY A 7 -5.91 -5.23 -7.40
N ALA A 8 -7.18 -4.88 -7.60
CA ALA A 8 -8.08 -5.62 -8.48
C ALA A 8 -7.68 -5.47 -9.96
N VAL A 9 -7.24 -4.27 -10.36
CA VAL A 9 -6.73 -4.03 -11.73
C VAL A 9 -5.51 -4.90 -12.03
N ALA A 10 -4.57 -5.00 -11.11
CA ALA A 10 -3.38 -5.83 -11.30
C ALA A 10 -3.73 -7.33 -11.46
N GLN A 11 -4.72 -7.83 -10.71
CA GLN A 11 -5.23 -9.18 -10.88
C GLN A 11 -5.87 -9.39 -12.27
N ALA A 12 -6.68 -8.43 -12.73
CA ALA A 12 -7.33 -8.49 -14.04
C ALA A 12 -6.32 -8.53 -15.20
N LEU A 13 -5.13 -7.95 -15.01
CA LEU A 13 -4.03 -7.97 -15.97
C LEU A 13 -3.11 -9.21 -15.83
N GLY A 14 -3.49 -10.19 -15.00
CA GLY A 14 -2.73 -11.44 -14.81
C GLY A 14 -1.62 -11.38 -13.75
N GLY A 15 -1.48 -10.25 -13.05
CA GLY A 15 -0.52 -10.08 -11.97
C GLY A 15 -1.01 -10.52 -10.60
N GLY A 16 -0.15 -10.33 -9.60
CA GLY A 16 -0.56 -10.30 -8.20
C GLY A 16 -1.22 -8.98 -7.83
N GLY A 17 -2.18 -9.02 -6.91
CA GLY A 17 -2.86 -7.80 -6.49
C GLY A 17 -3.55 -7.93 -5.14
N ALA A 18 -3.53 -6.86 -4.36
CA ALA A 18 -4.33 -6.72 -3.14
C ALA A 18 -4.67 -5.25 -2.88
N THR A 19 -5.87 -4.96 -2.39
CA THR A 19 -6.18 -3.71 -1.69
C THR A 19 -6.14 -3.99 -0.20
N VAL A 20 -5.39 -3.20 0.56
CA VAL A 20 -5.23 -3.35 2.01
C VAL A 20 -5.54 -2.05 2.75
N ARG A 21 -6.12 -2.17 3.94
CA ARG A 21 -6.53 -1.09 4.84
C ARG A 21 -5.87 -1.21 6.22
N THR A 22 -5.29 -2.37 6.55
CA THR A 22 -4.62 -2.59 7.83
C THR A 22 -3.17 -3.04 7.65
N ALA A 23 -2.36 -2.82 8.70
CA ALA A 23 -0.99 -3.32 8.73
C ALA A 23 -0.91 -4.86 8.69
N GLN A 24 -1.93 -5.55 9.21
CA GLN A 24 -1.97 -7.02 9.14
C GLN A 24 -2.21 -7.50 7.70
N GLU A 25 -3.19 -6.92 7.01
CA GLU A 25 -3.46 -7.24 5.60
C GLU A 25 -2.22 -6.95 4.72
N LEU A 26 -1.49 -5.87 5.00
CA LEU A 26 -0.24 -5.57 4.32
C LEU A 26 0.82 -6.67 4.56
N ARG A 27 0.99 -7.12 5.81
CA ARG A 27 1.91 -8.22 6.12
C ARG A 27 1.53 -9.51 5.39
N ASP A 28 0.25 -9.84 5.34
CA ASP A 28 -0.24 -11.05 4.67
C ASP A 28 -0.05 -10.97 3.15
N ALA A 29 -0.31 -9.81 2.54
CA ALA A 29 -0.08 -9.56 1.12
C ALA A 29 1.41 -9.66 0.76
N LEU A 30 2.29 -9.11 1.60
CA LEU A 30 3.74 -9.25 1.45
C LEU A 30 4.20 -10.71 1.59
N ALA A 31 3.70 -11.43 2.59
CA ALA A 31 4.02 -12.85 2.78
C ALA A 31 3.60 -13.71 1.58
N ARG A 32 2.46 -13.38 0.96
CA ARG A 32 2.02 -14.02 -0.29
C ARG A 32 2.96 -13.71 -1.44
N PHE A 33 3.34 -12.44 -1.63
CA PHE A 33 4.28 -12.05 -2.68
C PHE A 33 5.64 -12.74 -2.53
N VAL A 34 6.18 -12.83 -1.31
CA VAL A 34 7.45 -13.51 -1.04
C VAL A 34 7.36 -15.00 -1.35
N ARG A 35 6.24 -15.66 -1.01
CA ARG A 35 6.03 -17.09 -1.25
C ARG A 35 5.89 -17.44 -2.73
N GLU A 36 5.27 -16.56 -3.51
CA GLU A 36 5.01 -16.76 -4.94
C GLU A 36 5.28 -15.45 -5.71
N PRO A 37 6.55 -15.15 -6.02
CA PRO A 37 6.92 -13.90 -6.65
C PRO A 37 6.37 -13.80 -8.07
N ARG A 38 5.64 -12.71 -8.34
CA ARG A 38 5.14 -12.30 -9.66
C ARG A 38 4.96 -10.79 -9.70
N PRO A 39 4.85 -10.15 -10.88
CA PRO A 39 4.49 -8.73 -10.96
C PRO A 39 3.25 -8.45 -10.12
N THR A 40 3.38 -7.62 -9.08
CA THR A 40 2.37 -7.48 -8.02
C THR A 40 2.14 -6.02 -7.66
N VAL A 41 0.87 -5.63 -7.49
CA VAL A 41 0.47 -4.32 -6.94
C VAL A 41 -0.23 -4.51 -5.59
N ILE A 42 0.29 -3.86 -4.55
CA ILE A 42 -0.41 -3.76 -3.26
C ILE A 42 -0.90 -2.32 -3.12
N ASP A 43 -2.21 -2.11 -3.30
CA ASP A 43 -2.89 -0.82 -3.12
C ASP A 43 -3.15 -0.59 -1.63
N VAL A 44 -2.32 0.25 -1.00
CA VAL A 44 -2.40 0.53 0.44
C VAL A 44 -3.24 1.79 0.65
N ARG A 45 -4.35 1.65 1.38
CA ARG A 45 -5.16 2.78 1.82
C ARG A 45 -4.52 3.43 3.04
N ILE A 46 -3.95 4.62 2.85
CA ILE A 46 -3.36 5.44 3.91
C ILE A 46 -4.29 6.58 4.31
N THR A 47 -4.30 6.92 5.60
CA THR A 47 -4.99 8.13 6.08
C THR A 47 -4.29 9.39 5.53
N ARG A 48 -5.05 10.48 5.42
CA ARG A 48 -4.52 11.81 5.07
C ARG A 48 -4.05 12.60 6.30
N GLU A 49 -4.29 12.08 7.49
CA GLU A 49 -4.07 12.78 8.76
C GLU A 49 -2.67 12.52 9.33
N VAL A 50 -2.03 11.42 8.93
CA VAL A 50 -0.73 11.01 9.45
C VAL A 50 0.31 11.08 8.35
N LEU A 51 1.25 12.02 8.50
CA LEU A 51 2.38 12.15 7.59
C LEU A 51 3.52 11.23 8.00
N SER A 52 4.27 10.78 7.00
CA SER A 52 5.50 10.04 7.26
C SER A 52 6.51 10.92 7.99
N THR A 53 7.34 10.32 8.84
CA THR A 53 8.37 11.02 9.62
C THR A 53 9.23 11.97 8.78
N PRO A 54 9.71 11.60 7.56
CA PRO A 54 10.46 12.53 6.72
C PRO A 54 9.65 13.76 6.32
N TYR A 55 8.35 13.59 6.00
CA TYR A 55 7.49 14.71 5.61
C TYR A 55 7.17 15.64 6.79
N ARG A 56 6.99 15.12 8.01
CA ARG A 56 6.85 15.96 9.20
C ARG A 56 8.07 16.84 9.44
N ARG A 57 9.28 16.26 9.32
CA ARG A 57 10.55 16.99 9.48
C ARG A 57 10.68 18.14 8.47
N ILE A 58 10.36 17.89 7.20
CA ILE A 58 10.50 18.89 6.14
C ILE A 58 9.41 19.98 6.23
N GLN A 59 8.14 19.61 6.46
CA GLN A 59 7.03 20.57 6.44
C GLN A 59 6.89 21.39 7.72
N TYR A 60 7.25 20.84 8.88
CA TYR A 60 6.94 21.46 10.17
C TYR A 60 8.16 21.69 11.07
N GLY A 61 9.36 21.29 10.64
CA GLY A 61 10.58 21.44 11.45
C GLY A 61 10.52 20.66 12.77
N GLU A 62 9.68 19.63 12.86
CA GLU A 62 9.56 18.79 14.05
C GLU A 62 10.79 17.89 14.20
N ASP A 63 11.57 18.11 15.26
CA ASP A 63 12.57 17.16 15.74
C ASP A 63 11.85 16.00 16.44
N VAL A 64 11.76 14.87 15.73
CA VAL A 64 11.35 13.56 16.27
C VAL A 64 12.54 12.64 16.42
#